data_AF-A0A0G1BD83-F1
#
_entry.id   AF-A0A0G1BD83-F1
#
_cell.length_a   1.000
_cell.length_b   1.000
_cell.length_c   1.000
_cell.angle_alpha   90.00
_cell.angle_beta   90.00
_cell.angle_gamma   90.00
#
_symmetry.space_group_name_H-M   'P 1'
#
loop_
_entity.id
_entity.type
_entity.pdbx_description
1 polymer ?
#
loop_
_entity_poly.entity_id
_entity_poly.type
_entity_poly.pdbx_seq_one_letter_code
_entity_poly.pdbx_strand_id
1 'polypeptide(L)'
;MVTNKKGEYFFLPPTGTYRVEAMKQGYAFPSTLLKGSPEYYFGKSFAIDSKGDVIDKHIPLDPAVETVSVRAFLLKKWRYRIGTLFAVVGPVSSLIFFIFVPKWWVAVLIVLHIVLFFVFRRLSSRHTVKQFGVVTDENGKSLSQVKVMLFNGPYKKLLQYYVTDMFGRYYFPPIVGEFIVKFEKDGFEMASKEIQISPLDTTKTVHLDASDKNELAWRGFSQALILCFPLA
;
A
#
# COMPACT_ATOMS: atom_id res chain seq x y z
N MET A 1 29.51 7.27 -2.40
CA MET A 1 29.22 7.20 -0.95
C MET A 1 28.01 6.31 -0.73
N VAL A 2 27.90 5.66 0.42
CA VAL A 2 26.75 4.82 0.78
C VAL A 2 26.12 5.41 2.04
N THR A 3 24.82 5.67 2.02
CA THR A 3 24.06 6.16 3.18
C THR A 3 23.80 5.04 4.17
N ASN A 4 23.55 5.39 5.43
CA ASN A 4 23.14 4.39 6.43
C ASN A 4 21.68 3.94 6.23
N LYS A 5 21.19 2.99 7.05
CA LYS A 5 19.81 2.48 6.97
C LYS A 5 18.73 3.57 7.14
N LYS A 6 19.05 4.68 7.81
CA LYS A 6 18.15 5.83 8.01
C LYS A 6 18.23 6.85 6.88
N GLY A 7 19.16 6.67 5.92
CA GLY A 7 19.40 7.62 4.84
C GLY A 7 20.32 8.79 5.22
N GLU A 8 20.91 8.76 6.41
CA GLU A 8 21.88 9.78 6.83
C GLU A 8 23.19 9.57 6.08
N TYR A 9 23.84 10.67 5.71
CA TYR A 9 25.15 10.70 5.09
C TYR A 9 25.96 11.83 5.68
N PHE A 10 27.28 11.68 5.62
CA PHE A 10 28.23 12.67 6.10
C PHE A 10 29.32 12.81 5.05
N PHE A 11 29.49 14.02 4.52
CA PHE A 11 30.46 14.30 3.48
C PHE A 11 31.11 15.67 3.70
N LEU A 12 32.45 15.67 3.69
CA LEU A 12 33.32 16.82 3.92
C LEU A 12 34.19 17.04 2.66
N PRO A 13 33.65 17.65 1.60
CA PRO A 13 34.44 17.96 0.42
C PRO A 13 35.39 19.15 0.66
N PRO A 14 36.43 19.30 -0.19
CA PRO A 14 37.18 20.55 -0.27
C PRO A 14 36.30 21.69 -0.81
N THR A 15 36.81 22.92 -0.74
CA THR A 15 36.10 24.10 -1.26
C THR A 15 35.89 24.01 -2.77
N GLY A 16 34.69 24.31 -3.23
CA GLY A 16 34.31 24.21 -4.64
C GLY A 16 32.81 24.18 -4.84
N THR A 17 32.39 24.06 -6.10
CA THR A 17 30.98 23.95 -6.48
C THR A 17 30.60 22.49 -6.62
N TYR A 18 29.58 22.06 -5.88
CA TYR A 18 29.11 20.68 -5.87
C TYR A 18 27.64 20.57 -6.25
N ARG A 19 27.28 19.40 -6.76
CA ARG A 19 25.91 18.96 -6.96
C ARG A 19 25.77 17.56 -6.37
N VAL A 20 24.71 17.33 -5.61
CA VAL A 20 24.44 16.00 -5.05
C VAL A 20 23.42 15.30 -5.92
N GLU A 21 23.71 14.05 -6.26
CA GLU A 21 22.79 13.15 -6.95
C GLU A 21 22.59 11.90 -6.09
N ALA A 22 21.33 11.50 -5.92
CA ALA A 22 20.96 10.32 -5.15
C ALA A 22 20.37 9.27 -6.08
N MET A 23 20.90 8.06 -6.03
CA MET A 23 20.43 6.92 -6.81
C MET A 23 19.98 5.81 -5.88
N LYS A 24 18.72 5.38 -6.02
CA LYS A 24 18.17 4.22 -5.32
C LYS A 24 17.26 3.46 -6.26
N GLN A 25 17.43 2.14 -6.33
CA GLN A 25 16.64 1.30 -7.22
C GLN A 25 15.13 1.43 -6.93
N GLY A 26 14.35 1.69 -7.98
CA GLY A 26 12.89 1.89 -7.87
C GLY A 26 12.47 3.27 -7.37
N TYR A 27 13.41 4.20 -7.25
CA TYR A 27 13.15 5.59 -6.90
C TYR A 27 13.76 6.55 -7.93
N ALA A 28 13.11 7.69 -8.15
CA ALA A 28 13.52 8.76 -9.04
C ALA A 28 13.95 10.01 -8.24
N PHE A 29 15.00 10.65 -8.73
CA PHE A 29 15.52 11.94 -8.27
C PHE A 29 15.64 12.88 -9.48
N PRO A 30 15.33 14.18 -9.34
CA PRO A 30 14.76 14.87 -8.17
C PRO A 30 13.30 14.49 -7.93
N SER A 31 12.82 14.68 -6.69
CA SER A 31 11.41 14.51 -6.35
C SER A 31 10.55 15.52 -7.12
N THR A 32 9.57 15.03 -7.86
CA THR A 32 8.51 15.82 -8.51
C THR A 32 7.42 16.18 -7.50
N LEU A 33 7.18 15.31 -6.52
CA LEU A 33 6.08 15.45 -5.55
C LEU A 33 6.30 16.58 -4.54
N LEU A 34 7.55 16.82 -4.14
CA LEU A 34 7.88 17.83 -3.13
C LEU A 34 8.41 19.13 -3.74
N LYS A 35 8.32 19.27 -5.06
CA LYS A 35 8.86 20.42 -5.80
C LYS A 35 8.22 21.72 -5.30
N GLY A 36 9.04 22.61 -4.75
CA GLY A 36 8.61 23.94 -4.27
C GLY A 36 8.83 24.20 -2.79
N SER A 37 9.13 23.18 -1.97
CA SER A 37 9.51 23.41 -0.58
C SER A 37 10.98 23.87 -0.47
N PRO A 38 11.29 24.97 0.23
CA PRO A 38 12.67 25.46 0.38
C PRO A 38 13.55 24.57 1.27
N GLU A 39 12.95 23.66 2.04
CA GLU A 39 13.64 22.78 2.99
C GLU A 39 14.38 21.61 2.32
N TYR A 40 13.96 21.23 1.11
CA TYR A 40 14.49 20.05 0.42
C TYR A 40 15.40 20.42 -0.74
N TYR A 41 16.36 19.54 -1.02
CA TYR A 41 17.32 19.70 -2.09
C TYR A 41 16.90 18.99 -3.37
N PHE A 42 16.79 19.74 -4.46
CA PHE A 42 16.30 19.25 -5.76
C PHE A 42 17.41 19.21 -6.84
N GLY A 43 18.68 19.08 -6.45
CA GLY A 43 19.78 18.92 -7.40
C GLY A 43 20.37 20.23 -7.94
N LYS A 44 20.17 21.36 -7.25
CA LYS A 44 20.79 22.65 -7.61
C LYS A 44 22.27 22.69 -7.18
N SER A 45 23.15 23.26 -8.00
CA SER A 45 24.56 23.44 -7.59
C SER A 45 24.67 24.40 -6.40
N PHE A 46 25.58 24.12 -5.47
CA PHE A 46 25.89 25.01 -4.34
C PHE A 46 27.41 25.11 -4.16
N ALA A 47 27.87 26.26 -3.68
CA ALA A 47 29.28 26.52 -3.41
C ALA A 47 29.59 26.20 -1.94
N ILE A 48 30.81 25.71 -1.70
CA ILE A 48 31.36 25.47 -0.37
C ILE A 48 32.58 26.37 -0.20
N ASP A 49 32.43 27.38 0.66
CA ASP A 49 33.42 28.45 0.81
C ASP A 49 34.45 28.15 1.91
N SER A 50 34.11 27.32 2.90
CA SER A 50 34.94 27.05 4.07
C SER A 50 35.43 25.60 4.14
N LYS A 51 36.72 25.42 4.47
CA LYS A 51 37.29 24.10 4.78
C LYS A 51 36.63 23.57 6.06
N GLY A 52 35.85 22.50 5.94
CA GLY A 52 35.17 21.84 7.06
C GLY A 52 33.66 22.00 7.08
N ASP A 53 33.07 22.64 6.06
CA ASP A 53 31.61 22.70 5.92
C ASP A 53 31.02 21.31 5.62
N VAL A 54 29.94 20.96 6.31
CA VAL A 54 29.33 19.63 6.26
C VAL A 54 28.12 19.69 5.33
N ILE A 55 28.07 18.81 4.33
CA ILE A 55 26.90 18.70 3.46
C ILE A 55 25.82 17.87 4.18
N ASP A 56 24.76 18.54 4.62
CA ASP A 56 23.62 17.97 5.37
C ASP A 56 22.26 18.19 4.66
N LYS A 57 22.24 18.10 3.32
CA LYS A 57 21.03 18.40 2.55
C LYS A 57 19.98 17.28 2.63
N HIS A 58 18.72 17.67 2.83
CA HIS A 58 17.59 16.74 2.77
C HIS A 58 17.25 16.41 1.32
N ILE A 59 17.55 15.18 0.88
CA ILE A 59 17.37 14.74 -0.51
C ILE A 59 16.14 13.84 -0.64
N PRO A 60 15.00 14.36 -1.12
CA PRO A 60 13.80 13.55 -1.32
C PRO A 60 13.93 12.67 -2.57
N LEU A 61 13.44 11.44 -2.44
CA LEU A 61 13.35 10.46 -3.52
C LEU A 61 11.90 10.03 -3.68
N ASP A 62 11.40 10.06 -4.92
CA ASP A 62 10.03 9.61 -5.22
C ASP A 62 10.06 8.16 -5.73
N PRO A 63 9.08 7.32 -5.39
CA PRO A 63 8.98 5.99 -6.00
C PRO A 63 8.76 6.13 -7.50
N ALA A 64 9.55 5.41 -8.30
CA ALA A 64 9.46 5.47 -9.76
C ALA A 64 8.20 4.78 -10.31
N VAL A 65 7.49 4.00 -9.48
CA VAL A 65 6.27 3.29 -9.86
C VAL A 65 5.08 3.97 -9.20
N GLU A 66 4.26 4.66 -10.00
CA GLU A 66 3.07 5.38 -9.53
C GLU A 66 1.93 4.46 -9.08
N THR A 67 1.84 3.25 -9.65
CA THR A 67 0.77 2.30 -9.34
C THR A 67 1.31 0.92 -9.00
N VAL A 68 1.07 0.54 -7.76
CA VAL A 68 1.19 -0.83 -7.27
C VAL A 68 0.15 -1.74 -7.93
N SER A 69 0.60 -2.84 -8.52
CA SER A 69 -0.33 -3.78 -9.16
C SER A 69 -1.12 -4.58 -8.12
N VAL A 70 -2.44 -4.68 -8.34
CA VAL A 70 -3.37 -5.45 -7.48
C VAL A 70 -2.92 -6.92 -7.41
N ARG A 71 -2.48 -7.49 -8.54
CA ARG A 71 -1.97 -8.87 -8.61
C ARG A 71 -0.74 -9.08 -7.72
N ALA A 72 0.24 -8.17 -7.75
CA ALA A 72 1.44 -8.30 -6.90
C ALA A 72 1.08 -8.21 -5.41
N PHE A 73 0.13 -7.35 -5.05
CA PHE A 73 -0.40 -7.27 -3.69
C PHE A 73 -1.06 -8.59 -3.25
N LEU A 74 -1.91 -9.17 -4.09
CA LEU A 74 -2.58 -10.44 -3.83
C LEU A 74 -1.58 -11.62 -3.74
N LEU A 75 -0.60 -11.71 -4.64
CA LEU A 75 0.46 -12.73 -4.60
C LEU A 75 1.26 -12.65 -3.29
N LYS A 76 1.60 -11.44 -2.84
CA LYS A 76 2.28 -11.22 -1.56
C LYS A 76 1.44 -11.72 -0.38
N LYS A 77 0.11 -11.57 -0.43
CA LYS A 77 -0.84 -12.10 0.56
C LYS A 77 -0.94 -13.63 0.50
N TRP A 78 -0.95 -14.21 -0.71
CA TRP A 78 -1.08 -15.65 -0.94
C TRP A 78 0.17 -16.46 -0.57
N ARG A 79 1.38 -15.90 -0.75
CA ARG A 79 2.65 -16.57 -0.43
C ARG A 79 2.68 -17.17 0.98
N TYR A 80 2.18 -16.44 1.97
CA TYR A 80 2.16 -16.91 3.36
C TYR A 80 1.13 -18.04 3.56
N ARG A 81 0.00 -18.01 2.86
CA ARG A 81 -1.01 -19.08 2.91
C ARG A 81 -0.48 -20.37 2.30
N ILE A 82 0.15 -20.26 1.13
CA ILE A 82 0.80 -21.39 0.45
C ILE A 82 1.87 -22.01 1.35
N GLY A 83 2.73 -21.19 1.97
CA GLY A 83 3.76 -21.69 2.88
C GLY A 83 3.20 -22.48 4.07
N THR A 84 2.10 -22.01 4.67
CA THR A 84 1.43 -22.74 5.77
C THR A 84 0.81 -24.06 5.29
N LEU A 85 0.26 -24.11 4.07
CA LEU A 85 -0.26 -25.36 3.50
C LEU A 85 0.84 -26.40 3.31
N PHE A 86 1.98 -26.02 2.71
CA PHE A 86 3.13 -26.91 2.57
C PHE A 86 3.68 -27.39 3.93
N ALA A 87 3.67 -26.52 4.94
CA ALA A 87 4.09 -26.88 6.29
C ALA A 87 3.20 -27.94 6.95
N VAL A 88 1.91 -28.04 6.58
CA VAL A 88 0.98 -29.07 7.08
C VAL A 88 1.11 -30.37 6.28
N VAL A 89 1.34 -30.28 4.96
CA VAL A 89 1.45 -31.45 4.08
C VAL A 89 2.62 -32.35 4.48
N GLY A 90 3.76 -31.78 4.90
CA GLY A 90 4.94 -32.55 5.30
C GLY A 90 4.71 -33.51 6.49
N PRO A 91 4.23 -33.03 7.65
CA PRO A 91 3.88 -33.90 8.78
C PRO A 91 2.85 -34.98 8.43
N VAL A 92 1.82 -34.63 7.64
CA VAL A 92 0.78 -35.58 7.22
C VAL A 92 1.35 -36.66 6.31
N SER A 93 2.17 -36.29 5.32
CA SER A 93 2.81 -37.27 4.43
C SER A 93 3.78 -38.16 5.20
N SER A 94 4.56 -37.60 6.13
CA SER A 94 5.48 -38.36 6.98
C SER A 94 4.76 -39.37 7.88
N LEU A 95 3.55 -39.05 8.36
CA LEU A 95 2.72 -39.96 9.15
C LEU A 95 2.20 -41.11 8.29
N ILE A 96 1.75 -40.83 7.07
CA ILE A 96 1.32 -41.86 6.11
C ILE A 96 2.48 -42.81 5.80
N PHE A 97 3.68 -42.28 5.54
CA PHE A 97 4.88 -43.08 5.26
C PHE A 97 5.26 -44.01 6.41
N PHE A 98 5.09 -43.57 7.66
CA PHE A 98 5.41 -44.37 8.84
C PHE A 98 4.52 -45.61 8.98
N ILE A 99 3.27 -45.55 8.51
CA ILE A 99 2.36 -46.71 8.49
C ILE A 99 2.90 -47.81 7.57
N PHE A 100 3.49 -47.45 6.43
CA PHE A 100 4.04 -48.41 5.47
C PHE A 100 5.44 -48.91 5.85
N VAL A 101 6.29 -48.03 6.41
CA VAL A 101 7.70 -48.32 6.70
C VAL A 101 8.03 -47.89 8.14
N PRO A 102 7.76 -48.76 9.14
CA PRO A 102 8.04 -48.45 10.54
C PRO A 102 9.53 -48.63 10.85
N LYS A 103 10.36 -47.68 10.42
CA LYS A 103 11.80 -47.62 10.71
C LYS A 103 12.12 -46.42 11.59
N TRP A 104 13.15 -46.53 12.43
CA TRP A 104 13.55 -45.48 13.37
C TRP A 104 13.92 -44.16 12.68
N TRP A 105 14.55 -44.20 11.50
CA TRP A 105 14.88 -43.01 10.72
C TRP A 105 13.62 -42.30 10.19
N VAL A 106 12.52 -43.02 9.93
CA VAL A 106 11.22 -42.41 9.58
C VAL A 106 10.63 -41.69 10.79
N ALA A 107 10.79 -42.24 11.99
CA ALA A 107 10.37 -41.55 13.22
C ALA A 107 11.15 -40.24 13.44
N VAL A 108 12.47 -40.22 13.17
CA VAL A 108 13.27 -38.98 13.21
C VAL A 108 12.78 -37.96 12.18
N LEU A 109 12.42 -38.40 10.96
CA LEU A 109 11.84 -37.52 9.93
C LEU A 109 10.50 -36.92 10.37
N ILE A 110 9.64 -37.68 11.06
CA ILE A 110 8.37 -37.15 11.60
C ILE A 110 8.65 -36.02 12.59
N VAL A 111 9.57 -36.23 13.54
CA VAL A 111 9.94 -35.22 14.55
C VAL A 111 10.47 -33.96 13.88
N LEU A 112 11.33 -34.09 12.86
CA LEU A 112 11.85 -32.96 12.10
C LEU A 112 10.72 -32.15 11.43
N HIS A 113 9.76 -32.81 10.79
CA HIS A 113 8.63 -32.13 10.15
C HIS A 113 7.74 -31.40 11.17
N ILE A 114 7.52 -31.96 12.36
CA ILE A 114 6.78 -31.31 13.43
C ILE A 114 7.51 -30.05 13.89
N VAL A 115 8.82 -30.11 14.12
CA VAL A 115 9.62 -28.93 14.50
C VAL A 115 9.54 -27.85 13.43
N LEU A 116 9.73 -28.21 12.16
CA LEU A 116 9.60 -27.28 11.04
C LEU A 116 8.20 -26.65 10.99
N PHE A 117 7.14 -27.43 11.19
CA PHE A 117 5.77 -26.92 11.24
C PHE A 117 5.60 -25.85 12.33
N PHE A 118 6.13 -26.06 13.54
CA PHE A 118 6.08 -25.07 14.61
C PHE A 118 6.89 -23.80 14.28
N VAL A 119 8.07 -23.95 13.69
CA VAL A 119 8.89 -22.81 13.24
C VAL A 119 8.16 -22.01 12.17
N PHE A 120 7.61 -22.66 11.14
CA PHE A 120 6.82 -22.01 10.09
C PHE A 120 5.57 -21.35 10.66
N ARG A 121 4.85 -22.01 11.58
CA ARG A 121 3.68 -21.44 12.24
C ARG A 121 4.03 -20.18 13.04
N ARG A 122 5.17 -20.18 13.73
CA ARG A 122 5.65 -19.02 14.50
C ARG A 122 6.06 -17.87 13.56
N LEU A 123 6.76 -18.16 12.46
CA LEU A 123 7.18 -17.15 11.47
C LEU A 123 6.01 -16.63 10.61
N SER A 124 4.97 -17.45 10.41
CA SER A 124 3.79 -17.10 9.61
C SER A 124 2.71 -16.38 10.44
N SER A 125 2.85 -16.34 11.77
CA SER A 125 1.93 -15.61 12.64
C SER A 125 2.03 -14.11 12.38
N ARG A 126 1.05 -13.57 11.64
CA ARG A 126 0.87 -12.13 11.49
C ARG A 126 -0.10 -11.64 12.55
N HIS A 127 0.21 -10.47 13.10
CA HIS A 127 -0.68 -9.73 13.98
C HIS A 127 -1.98 -9.44 13.24
N THR A 128 -3.11 -9.96 13.73
CA THR A 128 -4.44 -9.69 13.18
C THR A 128 -4.88 -8.31 13.65
N VAL A 129 -5.21 -7.41 12.72
CA VAL A 129 -5.72 -6.08 13.07
C VAL A 129 -7.15 -6.22 13.63
N LYS A 130 -7.36 -5.79 14.88
CA LYS A 130 -8.67 -5.93 15.58
C LYS A 130 -9.74 -4.97 15.09
N GLN A 131 -9.34 -3.88 14.42
CA GLN A 131 -10.23 -2.80 14.01
C GLN A 131 -10.09 -2.61 12.50
N PHE A 132 -11.22 -2.47 11.78
CA PHE A 132 -11.26 -2.29 10.33
C PHE A 132 -12.51 -1.49 9.93
N GLY A 133 -12.40 -0.71 8.86
CA GLY A 133 -13.54 -0.13 8.16
C GLY A 133 -14.12 -1.09 7.13
N VAL A 134 -15.35 -0.85 6.66
CA VAL A 134 -16.03 -1.65 5.63
C VAL A 134 -16.52 -0.74 4.53
N VAL A 135 -16.26 -1.12 3.28
CA VAL A 135 -16.83 -0.46 2.09
C VAL A 135 -18.11 -1.18 1.69
N THR A 136 -19.20 -0.44 1.61
CA THR A 136 -20.53 -0.92 1.23
C THR A 136 -21.01 -0.24 -0.05
N ASP A 137 -21.91 -0.93 -0.73
CA ASP A 137 -22.75 -0.37 -1.79
C ASP A 137 -23.95 0.38 -1.16
N GLU A 138 -24.70 1.13 -1.95
CA GLU A 138 -25.94 1.82 -1.53
C GLU A 138 -26.97 0.82 -0.96
N ASN A 139 -26.95 -0.42 -1.45
CA ASN A 139 -27.77 -1.53 -0.98
C ASN A 139 -27.25 -2.20 0.30
N GLY A 140 -26.21 -1.65 0.95
CA GLY A 140 -25.57 -2.22 2.14
C GLY A 140 -24.72 -3.47 1.89
N LYS A 141 -24.53 -3.86 0.63
CA LYS A 141 -23.73 -5.04 0.26
C LYS A 141 -22.24 -4.71 0.33
N SER A 142 -21.45 -5.55 1.01
CA SER A 142 -20.00 -5.33 1.11
C SER A 142 -19.30 -5.51 -0.24
N LEU A 143 -18.42 -4.57 -0.58
CA LEU A 143 -17.72 -4.55 -1.87
C LEU A 143 -16.29 -5.10 -1.74
N SER A 144 -16.04 -6.24 -2.38
CA SER A 144 -14.70 -6.84 -2.46
C SER A 144 -13.82 -6.21 -3.54
N GLN A 145 -12.50 -6.32 -3.38
CA GLN A 145 -11.49 -5.88 -4.35
C GLN A 145 -11.51 -4.37 -4.67
N VAL A 146 -12.00 -3.55 -3.75
CA VAL A 146 -11.94 -2.09 -3.84
C VAL A 146 -10.54 -1.63 -3.46
N LYS A 147 -9.94 -0.77 -4.26
CA LYS A 147 -8.67 -0.09 -3.96
C LYS A 147 -8.99 1.15 -3.12
N VAL A 148 -8.64 1.10 -1.85
CA VAL A 148 -8.77 2.20 -0.90
C VAL A 148 -7.41 2.90 -0.80
N MET A 149 -7.38 4.20 -1.05
CA MET A 149 -6.17 5.02 -1.08
C MET A 149 -6.27 6.13 -0.05
N LEU A 150 -5.33 6.17 0.89
CA LEU A 150 -5.22 7.22 1.91
C LEU A 150 -4.23 8.27 1.42
N PHE A 151 -4.71 9.48 1.19
CA PHE A 151 -3.90 10.64 0.82
C PHE A 151 -3.74 11.59 2.01
N ASN A 152 -2.59 12.26 2.07
CA ASN A 152 -2.38 13.40 2.96
C ASN A 152 -3.19 14.60 2.45
N GLY A 153 -3.95 15.29 3.30
CA GLY A 153 -4.81 16.43 2.96
C GLY A 153 -4.05 17.57 2.26
N PRO A 154 -3.13 18.27 2.95
CA PRO A 154 -2.39 19.40 2.40
C PRO A 154 -1.56 19.06 1.16
N TYR A 155 -0.93 17.88 1.12
CA TYR A 155 0.04 17.54 0.08
C TYR A 155 -0.51 16.63 -1.02
N LYS A 156 -1.77 16.18 -0.91
CA LYS A 156 -2.42 15.21 -1.82
C LYS A 156 -1.54 13.99 -2.15
N LYS A 157 -0.66 13.60 -1.21
CA LYS A 157 0.32 12.52 -1.37
C LYS A 157 -0.31 11.19 -0.96
N LEU A 158 -0.22 10.17 -1.78
CA LEU A 158 -0.62 8.81 -1.41
C LEU A 158 0.31 8.30 -0.28
N LEU A 159 -0.24 8.13 0.91
CA LEU A 159 0.49 7.60 2.07
C LEU A 159 0.50 6.09 2.04
N GLN A 160 -0.70 5.51 1.90
CA GLN A 160 -0.89 4.08 1.92
C GLN A 160 -2.13 3.72 1.10
N TYR A 161 -2.12 2.52 0.54
CA TYR A 161 -3.28 1.94 -0.11
C TYR A 161 -3.57 0.56 0.49
N TYR A 162 -4.83 0.15 0.41
CA TYR A 162 -5.32 -1.14 0.87
C TYR A 162 -6.32 -1.69 -0.14
N VAL A 163 -6.29 -2.99 -0.40
CA VAL A 163 -7.30 -3.65 -1.25
C VAL A 163 -8.25 -4.43 -0.34
N THR A 164 -9.55 -4.14 -0.45
CA THR A 164 -10.55 -4.78 0.41
C THR A 164 -10.63 -6.28 0.18
N ASP A 165 -10.91 -7.02 1.26
CA ASP A 165 -11.16 -8.46 1.19
C ASP A 165 -12.57 -8.77 0.64
N MET A 166 -12.94 -10.05 0.55
CA MET A 166 -14.28 -10.50 0.15
C MET A 166 -15.43 -9.84 0.96
N PHE A 167 -15.15 -9.42 2.19
CA PHE A 167 -16.09 -8.76 3.09
C PHE A 167 -16.01 -7.22 3.05
N GLY A 168 -15.32 -6.63 2.08
CA GLY A 168 -15.18 -5.17 1.96
C GLY A 168 -14.34 -4.49 3.04
N ARG A 169 -13.59 -5.26 3.83
CA ARG A 169 -12.83 -4.74 4.99
C ARG A 169 -11.54 -4.06 4.58
N TYR A 170 -11.24 -2.89 5.14
CA TYR A 170 -9.97 -2.18 5.00
C TYR A 170 -9.45 -1.68 6.35
N TYR A 171 -8.13 -1.45 6.44
CA TYR A 171 -7.50 -0.92 7.65
C TYR A 171 -6.34 0.00 7.28
N PHE A 172 -6.32 1.17 7.92
CA PHE A 172 -5.18 2.06 7.95
C PHE A 172 -4.70 2.21 9.40
N PRO A 173 -3.38 2.24 9.65
CA PRO A 173 -2.86 2.60 10.95
C PRO A 173 -3.40 3.97 11.40
N PRO A 174 -3.64 4.19 12.71
CA PRO A 174 -4.05 5.50 13.21
C PRO A 174 -2.91 6.50 13.00
N ILE A 175 -3.17 7.57 12.25
CA ILE A 175 -2.26 8.68 12.00
C ILE A 175 -3.04 9.95 12.29
N VAL A 176 -2.43 10.90 13.01
CA VAL A 176 -3.05 12.20 13.34
C VAL A 176 -2.88 13.15 12.16
N GLY A 177 -3.93 13.89 11.82
CA GLY A 177 -3.89 14.91 10.77
C GLY A 177 -5.12 14.93 9.86
N GLU A 178 -5.00 15.63 8.74
CA GLU A 178 -6.02 15.74 7.71
C GLU A 178 -5.71 14.80 6.56
N PHE A 179 -6.69 13.99 6.17
CA PHE A 179 -6.53 12.98 5.14
C PHE A 179 -7.70 12.98 4.16
N ILE A 180 -7.41 12.56 2.93
CA ILE A 180 -8.42 12.33 1.90
C ILE A 180 -8.38 10.85 1.57
N VAL A 181 -9.48 10.14 1.76
CA VAL A 181 -9.58 8.73 1.38
C VAL A 181 -10.30 8.64 0.04
N LYS A 182 -9.68 7.99 -0.94
CA LYS A 182 -10.28 7.71 -2.25
C LYS A 182 -10.52 6.23 -2.45
N PHE A 183 -11.60 5.90 -3.12
CA PHE A 183 -12.01 4.55 -3.43
C PHE A 183 -12.07 4.39 -4.93
N GLU A 184 -11.44 3.34 -5.43
CA GLU A 184 -11.41 3.01 -6.85
C GLU A 184 -11.75 1.54 -7.01
N LYS A 185 -12.76 1.24 -7.82
CA LYS A 185 -13.15 -0.11 -8.19
C LYS A 185 -13.63 -0.10 -9.64
N ASP A 186 -13.23 -1.12 -10.40
CA ASP A 186 -13.67 -1.30 -11.77
C ASP A 186 -15.21 -1.41 -11.82
N GLY A 187 -15.85 -0.57 -12.64
CA GLY A 187 -17.31 -0.48 -12.77
C GLY A 187 -18.01 0.50 -11.83
N PHE A 188 -17.32 1.09 -10.84
CA PHE A 188 -17.92 2.03 -9.88
C PHE A 188 -17.39 3.45 -10.09
N GLU A 189 -18.12 4.45 -9.58
CA GLU A 189 -17.61 5.82 -9.52
C GLU A 189 -16.52 5.99 -8.46
N MET A 190 -15.57 6.89 -8.74
CA MET A 190 -14.53 7.20 -7.77
C MET A 190 -15.13 8.07 -6.68
N ALA A 191 -15.21 7.54 -5.45
CA ALA A 191 -15.63 8.30 -4.29
C ALA A 191 -14.41 8.85 -3.53
N SER A 192 -14.50 10.09 -3.07
CA SER A 192 -13.49 10.71 -2.20
C SER A 192 -14.14 11.34 -0.97
N LYS A 193 -13.55 11.11 0.21
CA LYS A 193 -14.00 11.70 1.48
C LYS A 193 -12.84 12.29 2.25
N GLU A 194 -13.02 13.50 2.74
CA GLU A 194 -12.08 14.18 3.61
C GLU A 194 -12.35 13.79 5.07
N ILE A 195 -11.29 13.50 5.81
CA ILE A 195 -11.34 13.02 7.18
C ILE A 195 -10.27 13.75 7.98
N GLN A 196 -10.68 14.45 9.03
CA GLN A 196 -9.79 14.91 10.09
C GLN A 196 -9.77 13.87 11.21
N ILE A 197 -8.58 13.51 11.67
CA ILE A 197 -8.33 12.57 12.78
C ILE A 197 -7.59 13.32 13.89
N SER A 198 -8.26 13.53 15.02
CA SER A 198 -7.68 14.18 16.20
C SER A 198 -6.95 13.18 17.10
N PRO A 199 -5.98 13.61 17.95
CA PRO A 199 -5.25 12.72 18.87
C PRO A 199 -6.13 11.98 19.88
N LEU A 200 -7.34 12.50 20.15
CA LEU A 200 -8.33 11.92 21.06
C LEU A 200 -9.21 10.86 20.37
N ASP A 201 -9.22 10.81 19.03
CA ASP A 201 -9.99 9.83 18.28
C ASP A 201 -9.21 8.50 18.22
N THR A 202 -9.58 7.56 19.08
CA THR A 202 -8.97 6.21 19.04
C THR A 202 -9.42 5.43 17.81
N THR A 203 -10.64 5.69 17.31
CA THR A 203 -11.21 5.01 16.14
C THR A 203 -12.22 5.87 15.40
N LYS A 204 -12.09 5.96 14.07
CA LYS A 204 -13.10 6.56 13.19
C LYS A 204 -13.44 5.57 12.08
N THR A 205 -14.59 4.92 12.19
CA THR A 205 -15.10 4.04 11.14
C THR A 205 -15.81 4.89 10.11
N VAL A 206 -15.31 4.87 8.88
CA VAL A 206 -15.94 5.58 7.77
C VAL A 206 -16.71 4.59 6.91
N HIS A 207 -18.03 4.66 7.04
CA HIS A 207 -18.97 4.07 6.10
C HIS A 207 -19.10 5.00 4.89
N LEU A 208 -19.03 4.40 3.72
CA LEU A 208 -19.08 5.08 2.44
C LEU A 208 -19.75 4.15 1.46
N ASP A 209 -20.76 4.70 0.79
CA ASP A 209 -21.52 4.02 -0.24
C ASP A 209 -20.90 4.38 -1.59
N ALA A 210 -20.48 3.36 -2.33
CA ALA A 210 -19.95 3.53 -3.68
C ALA A 210 -21.09 3.38 -4.69
N SER A 211 -21.43 4.46 -5.41
CA SER A 211 -22.48 4.46 -6.42
C SER A 211 -22.01 3.78 -7.73
N ASP A 212 -22.87 2.99 -8.36
CA ASP A 212 -22.60 2.28 -9.62
C ASP A 212 -22.74 3.24 -10.81
N LYS A 213 -21.75 3.24 -11.71
CA LYS A 213 -21.78 4.05 -12.95
C LYS A 213 -22.97 3.71 -13.85
N ASN A 214 -23.50 2.50 -13.75
CA ASN A 214 -24.57 2.02 -14.63
C ASN A 214 -25.98 2.50 -14.24
N GLU A 215 -26.20 3.01 -13.02
CA GLU A 215 -27.54 3.44 -12.59
C GLU A 215 -27.95 4.83 -13.09
N LEU A 216 -26.99 5.70 -13.44
CA LEU A 216 -27.28 7.03 -14.01
C LEU A 216 -27.62 6.99 -15.52
N ALA A 217 -27.41 5.86 -16.19
CA ALA A 217 -27.63 5.73 -17.64
C ALA A 217 -29.08 5.34 -18.04
N TRP A 218 -29.96 4.98 -17.09
CA TRP A 218 -31.29 4.43 -17.40
C TRP A 218 -32.49 5.22 -16.85
N ARG A 219 -32.27 6.43 -16.32
CA ARG A 219 -33.35 7.34 -15.90
C ARG A 219 -33.37 8.61 -16.73
N GLY A 220 -33.78 8.49 -17.99
CA GLY A 220 -34.18 9.67 -18.75
C GLY A 220 -34.01 9.55 -20.25
N PHE A 221 -34.82 8.73 -20.92
CA PHE A 221 -35.27 8.97 -22.30
C PHE A 221 -36.59 8.23 -22.51
N SER A 222 -37.67 8.79 -21.95
CA SER A 222 -38.99 8.63 -22.53
C SER A 222 -39.16 9.71 -23.59
N GLN A 223 -39.71 9.31 -24.72
CA GLN A 223 -39.72 9.99 -26.01
C GLN A 223 -40.51 11.31 -25.99
N ALA A 224 -40.00 12.33 -26.69
CA ALA A 224 -40.82 13.22 -27.54
C ALA A 224 -39.90 14.03 -28.46
N LEU A 225 -39.74 13.55 -29.69
CA LEU A 225 -39.23 14.28 -30.84
C LEU A 225 -40.41 15.06 -31.43
N ILE A 226 -40.42 16.40 -31.34
CA ILE A 226 -41.22 17.26 -32.23
C ILE A 226 -40.29 18.36 -32.75
N LEU A 227 -39.97 18.24 -34.03
CA LEU A 227 -39.21 19.20 -34.83
C LEU A 227 -40.10 20.39 -35.20
N CYS A 228 -39.64 21.61 -34.93
CA CYS A 228 -40.17 22.84 -35.53
C CYS A 228 -39.10 23.42 -36.45
N PHE A 229 -39.34 23.43 -37.76
CA PHE A 229 -38.62 24.25 -38.73
C PHE A 229 -39.45 25.51 -39.03
N PRO A 230 -38.87 26.71 -39.13
CA PRO A 230 -39.51 27.85 -39.77
C PRO A 230 -39.26 27.80 -41.29
N LEU A 231 -40.31 28.00 -42.09
CA LEU A 231 -40.19 28.41 -43.49
C LEU A 231 -39.94 29.92 -43.57
N ALA A 232 -39.12 30.30 -44.55
CA ALA A 232 -39.04 31.65 -45.09
C ALA A 232 -40.33 32.00 -45.86
#